data_AF-A0A401LRM1-F1
#
_entry.id   AF-A0A401LRM1-F1
#
_cell.length_a   1.000
_cell.length_b   1.000
_cell.length_c   1.000
_cell.angle_alpha   90.00
_cell.angle_beta   90.00
_cell.angle_gamma   90.00
#
_symmetry.space_group_name_H-M   'P 1'
#
loop_
_entity.id
_entity.type
_entity.pdbx_description
1 polymer ?
#
loop_
_entity_poly.entity_id
_entity_poly.type
_entity_poly.pdbx_seq_one_letter_code
_entity_poly.pdbx_strand_id
1 'polypeptide(L)'
;MSLSAQNEKNTFDSYAKFISKNLDITWKKPKRFIDLKTFTVWGPESQNHKSAFFYHTVLQSKDSNCLIMYPDIVSLVGINLHLDETLTRNQMINDINTALDLTNKRGIISKNLDTDIKKSIKTFTDKDAKKLFNADTVFIAPIPISNAYQGKYTYCTGVYIYKAKRPPMFIKCFFNEKGKNNERQYLDMLYKTIKYRNDNWVLNEKSYPKELKEFYSQTE
;
A
#
# COMPACT_ATOMS: atom_id res chain seq x y z
N MET A 1 -6.98 -23.84 -14.00
CA MET A 1 -6.10 -22.92 -14.76
C MET A 1 -4.66 -23.42 -14.72
N SER A 2 -3.87 -23.26 -15.80
CA SER A 2 -2.42 -23.56 -15.75
C SER A 2 -1.69 -22.51 -14.89
N LEU A 3 -0.62 -22.92 -14.20
CA LEU A 3 0.26 -22.00 -13.43
C LEU A 3 0.76 -20.80 -14.27
N SER A 4 0.84 -20.96 -15.60
CA SER A 4 1.26 -19.92 -16.53
C SER A 4 0.26 -18.76 -16.67
N ALA A 5 -1.05 -19.03 -16.70
CA ALA A 5 -2.08 -17.98 -16.85
C ALA A 5 -2.26 -17.15 -15.56
N GLN A 6 -2.08 -17.77 -14.39
CA GLN A 6 -2.08 -17.07 -13.10
C GLN A 6 -0.84 -16.17 -12.95
N ASN A 7 0.31 -16.61 -13.48
CA ASN A 7 1.57 -15.85 -13.46
C ASN A 7 1.60 -14.64 -14.41
N GLU A 8 0.77 -14.58 -15.45
CA GLU A 8 0.66 -13.40 -16.34
C GLU A 8 -0.17 -12.27 -15.72
N LYS A 9 -1.20 -12.62 -14.93
CA LYS A 9 -2.11 -11.65 -14.31
C LYS A 9 -1.62 -11.06 -13.00
N ASN A 10 -0.82 -11.82 -12.23
CA ASN A 10 -0.17 -11.36 -11.00
C ASN A 10 1.05 -10.46 -11.25
N THR A 11 1.24 -9.99 -12.48
CA THR A 11 2.30 -9.04 -12.81
C THR A 11 1.89 -7.63 -12.42
N PHE A 12 2.88 -6.83 -12.04
CA PHE A 12 2.73 -5.41 -11.80
C PHE A 12 2.08 -4.70 -13.00
N ASP A 13 2.51 -5.02 -14.22
CA ASP A 13 2.04 -4.32 -15.43
C ASP A 13 0.57 -4.64 -15.74
N SER A 14 0.13 -5.89 -15.53
CA SER A 14 -1.27 -6.28 -15.68
C SER A 14 -2.16 -5.53 -14.69
N TYR A 15 -1.79 -5.54 -13.40
CA TYR A 15 -2.56 -4.87 -12.37
C TYR A 15 -2.53 -3.34 -12.53
N ALA A 16 -1.38 -2.75 -12.85
CA ALA A 16 -1.26 -1.31 -13.11
C ALA A 16 -2.14 -0.87 -14.29
N LYS A 17 -2.28 -1.69 -15.35
CA LYS A 17 -3.22 -1.43 -16.45
C LYS A 17 -4.67 -1.45 -15.98
N PHE A 18 -5.06 -2.43 -15.17
CA PHE A 18 -6.40 -2.51 -14.59
C PHE A 18 -6.71 -1.27 -13.73
N ILE A 19 -5.81 -0.93 -12.81
CA ILE A 19 -5.93 0.23 -11.92
C ILE A 19 -6.02 1.54 -12.72
N SER A 20 -5.19 1.69 -13.76
CA SER A 20 -5.23 2.85 -14.65
C SER A 20 -6.55 2.96 -15.41
N LYS A 21 -7.08 1.86 -15.93
CA LYS A 21 -8.35 1.85 -16.68
C LYS A 21 -9.54 2.16 -15.78
N ASN A 22 -9.63 1.47 -14.65
CA ASN A 22 -10.87 1.43 -13.87
C ASN A 22 -10.90 2.42 -12.71
N LEU A 23 -9.73 2.76 -12.14
CA LEU A 23 -9.64 3.63 -10.96
C LEU A 23 -8.96 4.96 -11.24
N ASP A 24 -8.51 5.19 -12.48
CA ASP A 24 -7.87 6.44 -12.90
C ASP A 24 -6.63 6.83 -12.04
N ILE A 25 -5.85 5.81 -11.70
CA ILE A 25 -4.60 5.91 -10.97
C ILE A 25 -3.46 5.42 -11.87
N THR A 26 -2.39 6.20 -11.98
CA THR A 26 -1.19 5.80 -12.70
C THR A 26 -0.24 5.08 -11.78
N TRP A 27 0.05 3.81 -12.08
CA TRP A 27 1.16 3.06 -11.50
C TRP A 27 2.19 2.75 -12.58
N LYS A 28 3.45 3.09 -12.32
CA LYS A 28 4.60 2.74 -13.17
C LYS A 28 5.60 1.94 -12.36
N LYS A 29 6.24 0.94 -12.96
CA LYS A 29 7.28 0.19 -12.26
C LYS A 29 8.53 1.08 -12.13
N PRO A 30 9.09 1.30 -10.93
CA PRO A 30 10.33 2.05 -10.81
C PRO A 30 11.48 1.33 -11.54
N LYS A 31 12.29 2.05 -12.33
CA LYS A 31 13.28 1.46 -13.26
C LYS A 31 14.27 0.47 -12.60
N ARG A 32 14.62 0.70 -11.33
CA ARG A 32 15.56 -0.11 -10.56
C ARG A 32 14.91 -1.27 -9.81
N PHE A 33 13.67 -1.61 -10.14
CA PHE A 33 12.91 -2.67 -9.48
C PHE A 33 12.52 -3.80 -10.45
N ILE A 34 12.58 -5.01 -9.93
CA ILE A 34 12.04 -6.22 -10.53
C ILE A 34 10.68 -6.52 -9.90
N ASP A 35 9.80 -7.12 -10.69
CA ASP A 35 8.50 -7.58 -10.22
C ASP A 35 8.65 -9.02 -9.75
N LEU A 36 8.28 -9.29 -8.49
CA LEU A 36 8.32 -10.64 -7.92
C LEU A 36 7.09 -11.47 -8.32
N LYS A 37 6.12 -10.87 -9.03
CA LYS A 37 4.91 -11.54 -9.53
C LYS A 37 4.15 -12.28 -8.43
N THR A 38 4.11 -11.69 -7.25
CA THR A 38 3.61 -12.32 -6.03
C THR A 38 2.52 -11.47 -5.41
N PHE A 39 1.40 -12.12 -5.12
CA PHE A 39 0.36 -11.66 -4.21
C PHE A 39 0.73 -12.07 -2.79
N THR A 40 0.57 -11.18 -1.81
CA THR A 40 0.82 -11.51 -0.40
C THR A 40 -0.19 -10.84 0.51
N VAL A 41 -0.45 -11.50 1.64
CA VAL A 41 -1.10 -10.85 2.79
C VAL A 41 0.01 -10.41 3.73
N TRP A 42 -0.07 -9.18 4.23
CA TRP A 42 0.87 -8.73 5.25
C TRP A 42 0.20 -7.80 6.25
N GLY A 43 0.43 -8.07 7.53
CA GLY A 43 0.16 -7.17 8.64
C GLY A 43 1.40 -7.07 9.52
N PRO A 44 1.56 -5.99 10.27
CA PRO A 44 2.56 -5.92 11.32
C PRO A 44 2.26 -7.01 12.35
N GLU A 45 3.24 -7.89 12.58
CA GLU A 45 3.14 -9.14 13.37
C GLU A 45 2.34 -10.30 12.76
N SER A 46 2.95 -11.49 12.81
CA SER A 46 2.44 -12.69 12.14
C SER A 46 1.23 -13.33 12.82
N GLN A 47 0.91 -12.96 14.07
CA GLN A 47 -0.14 -13.61 14.87
C GLN A 47 -1.45 -12.82 14.96
N ASN A 48 -1.47 -11.55 14.54
CA ASN A 48 -2.65 -10.69 14.68
C ASN A 48 -3.09 -10.16 13.31
N HIS A 49 -3.95 -10.92 12.63
CA HIS A 49 -4.47 -10.58 11.28
C HIS A 49 -5.35 -9.32 11.23
N LYS A 50 -5.53 -8.58 12.33
CA LYS A 50 -6.48 -7.46 12.43
C LYS A 50 -6.06 -6.22 11.63
N SER A 51 -4.77 -6.03 11.39
CA SER A 51 -4.22 -4.98 10.52
C SER A 51 -3.68 -5.54 9.21
N ALA A 52 -3.81 -6.84 8.97
CA ALA A 52 -3.33 -7.47 7.76
C ALA A 52 -4.08 -6.93 6.53
N PHE A 53 -3.30 -6.68 5.49
CA PHE A 53 -3.78 -6.12 4.25
C PHE A 53 -3.33 -6.99 3.07
N PHE A 54 -4.13 -7.00 2.00
CA PHE A 54 -3.81 -7.70 0.77
C PHE A 54 -2.92 -6.82 -0.12
N TYR A 55 -1.88 -7.40 -0.69
CA TYR A 55 -0.96 -6.74 -1.59
C TYR A 55 -0.88 -7.52 -2.90
N HIS A 56 -1.29 -6.87 -3.98
CA HIS A 56 -1.44 -7.54 -5.27
C HIS A 56 -0.09 -7.81 -5.95
N THR A 57 0.87 -6.90 -5.78
CA THR A 57 2.19 -7.01 -6.38
C THR A 57 3.26 -6.53 -5.42
N VAL A 58 4.39 -7.24 -5.46
CA VAL A 58 5.57 -6.95 -4.68
C VAL A 58 6.73 -6.70 -5.63
N LEU A 59 7.33 -5.52 -5.51
CA LEU A 59 8.51 -5.14 -6.26
C LEU A 59 9.75 -5.20 -5.38
N GLN A 60 10.85 -5.72 -5.90
CA GLN A 60 12.15 -5.69 -5.22
C GLN A 60 13.13 -4.84 -6.01
N SER A 61 13.89 -3.99 -5.32
CA SER A 61 15.03 -3.28 -5.91
C SER A 61 16.09 -4.27 -6.42
N LYS A 62 16.78 -3.94 -7.51
CA LYS A 62 17.82 -4.81 -8.10
C LYS A 62 19.02 -5.02 -7.16
N ASP A 63 19.32 -4.05 -6.31
CA ASP A 63 20.33 -4.16 -5.24
C ASP A 63 19.81 -4.90 -4.00
N SER A 64 18.53 -5.27 -4.02
CA SER A 64 17.91 -6.10 -3.00
C SER A 64 17.83 -5.43 -1.61
N ASN A 65 17.98 -4.11 -1.53
CA ASN A 65 17.95 -3.36 -0.27
C ASN A 65 16.57 -2.79 0.09
N CYS A 66 15.67 -2.73 -0.90
CA CYS A 66 14.30 -2.25 -0.76
C CYS A 66 13.30 -3.22 -1.41
N LEU A 67 12.16 -3.43 -0.76
CA LEU A 67 11.00 -4.14 -1.29
C LEU A 67 9.74 -3.27 -1.10
N ILE A 68 8.90 -3.17 -2.12
CA ILE A 68 7.69 -2.33 -2.11
C ILE A 68 6.48 -3.22 -2.37
N MET A 69 5.53 -3.23 -1.44
CA MET A 69 4.25 -3.88 -1.59
C MET A 69 3.19 -2.87 -2.01
N TYR A 70 2.53 -3.15 -3.13
CA TYR A 70 1.44 -2.34 -3.63
C TYR A 70 0.11 -2.93 -3.18
N PRO A 71 -0.80 -2.11 -2.62
CA PRO A 71 -2.05 -2.60 -2.04
C PRO A 71 -2.93 -3.25 -3.10
N ASP A 72 -3.67 -4.27 -2.72
CA ASP A 72 -4.80 -4.72 -3.52
C ASP A 72 -5.98 -3.75 -3.33
N ILE A 73 -5.93 -2.61 -4.03
CA ILE A 73 -6.95 -1.55 -3.97
C ILE A 73 -8.32 -2.12 -4.32
N VAL A 74 -8.34 -3.10 -5.20
CA VAL A 74 -9.56 -3.69 -5.71
C VAL A 74 -10.42 -4.30 -4.60
N SER A 75 -9.77 -5.02 -3.67
CA SER A 75 -10.42 -5.55 -2.47
C SER A 75 -10.95 -4.46 -1.52
N LEU A 76 -10.38 -3.24 -1.52
CA LEU A 76 -10.91 -2.10 -0.74
C LEU A 76 -12.20 -1.53 -1.32
N VAL A 77 -12.31 -1.50 -2.64
CA VAL A 77 -13.50 -0.92 -3.29
C VAL A 77 -14.70 -1.86 -3.16
N GLY A 78 -14.47 -3.18 -3.16
CA GLY A 78 -15.53 -4.18 -3.06
C GLY A 78 -16.25 -4.27 -1.72
N ILE A 79 -15.74 -3.64 -0.66
CA ILE A 79 -16.26 -3.76 0.72
C ILE A 79 -17.14 -2.59 1.18
N ASN A 80 -17.56 -1.68 0.29
CA ASN A 80 -18.47 -0.56 0.60
C ASN A 80 -18.06 0.28 1.82
N LEU A 81 -16.76 0.38 2.12
CA LEU A 81 -16.29 1.23 3.21
C LEU A 81 -16.49 2.71 2.87
N HIS A 82 -16.80 3.53 3.87
CA HIS A 82 -16.65 4.98 3.73
C HIS A 82 -15.15 5.30 3.57
N LEU A 83 -14.74 5.51 2.32
CA LEU A 83 -13.36 5.80 1.91
C LEU A 83 -13.02 7.26 2.25
N ASP A 84 -12.92 7.58 3.53
CA ASP A 84 -12.56 8.90 4.02
C ASP A 84 -11.11 8.96 4.56
N GLU A 85 -10.65 10.16 4.93
CA GLU A 85 -9.31 10.33 5.49
C GLU A 85 -9.16 9.56 6.81
N THR A 86 -10.25 9.47 7.59
CA THR A 86 -10.29 8.78 8.88
C THR A 86 -9.90 7.32 8.73
N LEU A 87 -10.43 6.62 7.71
CA LEU A 87 -10.04 5.25 7.39
C LEU A 87 -8.53 5.14 7.12
N THR A 88 -7.98 6.05 6.32
CA THR A 88 -6.56 6.05 5.96
C THR A 88 -5.67 6.26 7.18
N ARG A 89 -6.04 7.22 8.04
CA ARG A 89 -5.35 7.49 9.31
C ARG A 89 -5.48 6.34 10.29
N ASN A 90 -6.65 5.72 10.38
CA ASN A 90 -6.90 4.58 11.24
C ASN A 90 -6.08 3.36 10.80
N GLN A 91 -5.97 3.08 9.50
CA GLN A 91 -5.11 2.01 9.01
C GLN A 91 -3.65 2.25 9.42
N MET A 92 -3.14 3.48 9.27
CA MET A 92 -1.79 3.82 9.73
C MET A 92 -1.61 3.58 11.23
N ILE A 93 -2.54 4.07 12.05
CA ILE A 93 -2.48 3.90 13.51
C ILE A 93 -2.57 2.42 13.88
N ASN A 94 -3.43 1.66 13.21
CA ASN A 94 -3.58 0.22 13.42
C ASN A 94 -2.28 -0.51 13.12
N ASP A 95 -1.66 -0.22 11.98
CA ASP A 95 -0.40 -0.86 11.60
C ASP A 95 0.69 -0.59 12.63
N ILE A 96 0.82 0.66 13.09
CA ILE A 96 1.81 1.00 14.12
C ILE A 96 1.48 0.33 15.45
N ASN A 97 0.23 0.40 15.90
CA ASN A 97 -0.17 -0.16 17.19
C ASN A 97 -0.06 -1.69 17.21
N THR A 98 -0.33 -2.38 16.10
CA THR A 98 -0.10 -3.82 16.01
C THR A 98 1.40 -4.13 16.05
N ALA A 99 2.23 -3.35 15.36
CA ALA A 99 3.68 -3.54 15.39
C ALA A 99 4.31 -3.36 16.80
N LEU A 100 3.64 -2.59 17.67
CA LEU A 100 4.05 -2.33 19.04
C LEU A 100 3.39 -3.24 20.07
N ASP A 101 2.65 -4.28 19.65
CA ASP A 101 1.86 -5.13 20.55
C ASP A 101 0.81 -4.35 21.39
N LEU A 102 0.44 -3.13 20.99
CA LEU A 102 -0.52 -2.26 21.71
C LEU A 102 -1.99 -2.57 21.40
N THR A 103 -2.24 -3.56 20.55
CA THR A 103 -3.59 -4.06 20.24
C THR A 103 -3.95 -5.21 21.17
N ASN A 104 -4.93 -5.03 22.05
CA ASN A 104 -5.35 -6.14 22.92
C ASN A 104 -6.11 -7.23 22.14
N LYS A 105 -6.19 -8.45 22.72
CA LYS A 105 -6.88 -9.61 22.11
C LYS A 105 -8.34 -9.33 21.71
N ARG A 106 -9.00 -8.35 22.34
CA ARG A 106 -10.39 -7.93 22.04
C ARG A 106 -10.50 -6.89 20.91
N GLY A 107 -9.39 -6.44 20.33
CA GLY A 107 -9.39 -5.46 19.22
C GLY A 107 -9.59 -4.01 19.68
N ILE A 108 -9.53 -3.73 20.99
CA ILE A 108 -9.53 -2.35 21.47
C ILE A 108 -8.13 -1.80 21.26
N ILE A 109 -8.06 -0.81 20.38
CA ILE A 109 -6.85 -0.07 20.04
C ILE A 109 -6.54 0.85 21.24
N SER A 110 -5.40 0.67 21.89
CA SER A 110 -4.90 1.73 22.76
C SER A 110 -4.56 2.91 21.84
N LYS A 111 -5.26 4.04 21.99
CA LYS A 111 -5.05 5.24 21.17
C LYS A 111 -3.72 5.94 21.48
N ASN A 112 -2.93 5.41 22.40
CA ASN A 112 -1.69 6.01 22.86
C ASN A 112 -0.54 5.58 21.97
N LEU A 113 -0.47 6.22 20.80
CA LEU A 113 0.73 6.18 19.98
C LEU A 113 1.89 6.76 20.80
N ASP A 114 3.01 6.06 20.86
CA ASP A 114 4.24 6.56 21.46
C ASP A 114 4.55 7.98 20.93
N THR A 115 4.89 8.89 21.83
CA THR A 115 5.13 10.30 21.51
C THR A 115 6.27 10.45 20.49
N ASP A 116 7.29 9.61 20.55
CA ASP A 116 8.42 9.65 19.62
C ASP A 116 8.05 9.08 18.25
N ILE A 117 7.19 8.05 18.20
CA ILE A 117 6.65 7.57 16.93
C ILE A 117 5.75 8.63 16.30
N LYS A 118 4.92 9.30 17.09
CA LYS A 118 4.07 10.40 16.59
C LYS A 118 4.91 11.51 15.95
N LYS A 119 6.06 11.86 16.53
CA LYS A 119 7.00 12.85 15.96
C LYS A 119 7.63 12.37 14.64
N SER A 120 7.77 11.06 14.45
CA SER A 120 8.37 10.48 13.24
C SER A 120 7.41 10.39 12.05
N ILE A 121 6.10 10.52 12.28
CA ILE A 121 5.08 10.52 11.22
C ILE A 121 5.15 11.83 10.44
N LYS A 122 5.41 11.75 9.14
CA LYS A 122 5.34 12.89 8.24
C LYS A 122 3.95 12.97 7.63
N THR A 123 3.30 14.11 7.78
CA THR A 123 2.01 14.41 7.16
C THR A 123 2.20 15.49 6.10
N PHE A 124 1.70 15.23 4.91
CA PHE A 124 1.65 16.21 3.81
C PHE A 124 0.19 16.47 3.47
N THR A 125 -0.18 17.74 3.31
CA THR A 125 -1.51 18.18 2.87
C THR A 125 -1.38 19.12 1.68
N ASP A 126 -2.51 19.46 1.06
CA ASP A 126 -2.64 20.53 0.07
C ASP A 126 -1.61 20.42 -1.07
N LYS A 127 -0.80 21.45 -1.27
CA LYS A 127 0.17 21.56 -2.37
C LYS A 127 1.23 20.46 -2.31
N ASP A 128 1.65 20.03 -1.12
CA ASP A 128 2.70 19.02 -0.98
C ASP A 128 2.16 17.62 -1.28
N ALA A 129 0.97 17.28 -0.76
CA ALA A 129 0.28 16.04 -1.10
C ALA A 129 -0.04 15.97 -2.61
N LYS A 130 -0.49 17.09 -3.18
CA LYS A 130 -0.76 17.22 -4.62
C LYS A 130 0.50 17.01 -5.46
N LYS A 131 1.63 17.55 -5.02
CA LYS A 131 2.92 17.38 -5.71
C LYS A 131 3.41 15.93 -5.68
N LEU A 132 3.30 15.27 -4.53
CA LEU A 132 3.75 13.89 -4.33
C LEU A 132 2.93 12.89 -5.15
N PHE A 133 1.61 12.86 -4.95
CA PHE A 133 0.75 11.80 -5.50
C PHE A 133 -0.52 12.31 -6.20
N ASN A 134 -0.67 13.63 -6.36
CA ASN A 134 -1.96 14.27 -6.67
C ASN A 134 -3.06 13.92 -5.65
N ALA A 135 -2.66 13.75 -4.39
CA ALA A 135 -3.51 13.37 -3.26
C ALA A 135 -3.93 14.61 -2.45
N ASP A 136 -4.90 14.42 -1.57
CA ASP A 136 -5.34 15.47 -0.64
C ASP A 136 -4.51 15.41 0.64
N THR A 137 -4.26 14.19 1.14
CA THR A 137 -3.44 13.94 2.33
C THR A 137 -2.53 12.73 2.12
N VAL A 138 -1.30 12.81 2.64
CA VAL A 138 -0.32 11.71 2.62
C VAL A 138 0.29 11.57 4.00
N PHE A 139 0.28 10.36 4.54
CA PHE A 139 1.04 10.02 5.74
C PHE A 139 2.20 9.10 5.39
N ILE A 140 3.36 9.37 5.97
CA ILE A 140 4.54 8.51 5.86
C ILE A 140 4.99 8.20 7.27
N ALA A 141 4.93 6.94 7.65
CA ALA A 141 5.17 6.51 9.01
C ALA A 141 6.12 5.31 9.05
N PRO A 142 7.16 5.33 9.90
CA PRO A 142 7.87 4.10 10.22
C PRO A 142 6.92 3.16 10.97
N ILE A 143 6.96 1.88 10.60
CA ILE A 143 6.23 0.81 11.29
C ILE A 143 7.29 0.01 12.05
N PRO A 144 7.26 0.01 13.40
CA PRO A 144 8.29 -0.60 14.24
C PRO A 144 8.15 -2.12 14.26
N ILE A 145 8.52 -2.78 13.17
CA ILE A 145 8.41 -4.23 13.06
C ILE A 145 9.41 -4.92 13.99
N SER A 146 8.94 -5.90 14.76
CA SER A 146 9.76 -6.73 15.66
C SER A 146 10.49 -7.85 14.92
N ASN A 147 9.90 -8.35 13.83
CA ASN A 147 10.44 -9.46 13.04
C ASN A 147 10.81 -9.01 11.62
N ALA A 148 11.99 -9.42 11.16
CA ALA A 148 12.45 -9.12 9.81
C ALA A 148 11.54 -9.79 8.77
N TYR A 149 11.00 -9.01 7.84
CA TYR A 149 10.24 -9.57 6.73
C TYR A 149 11.17 -10.39 5.82
N GLN A 150 10.78 -11.64 5.55
CA GLN A 150 11.60 -12.63 4.82
C GLN A 150 13.00 -12.83 5.43
N GLY A 151 13.16 -12.63 6.74
CA GLY A 151 14.45 -12.76 7.42
C GLY A 151 15.52 -11.73 7.00
N LYS A 152 15.16 -10.72 6.22
CA LYS A 152 16.10 -9.79 5.58
C LYS A 152 15.79 -8.32 5.81
N TYR A 153 14.51 -7.94 5.71
CA TYR A 153 14.12 -6.55 5.78
C TYR A 153 13.67 -6.21 7.21
N THR A 154 14.54 -5.56 7.96
CA THR A 154 14.36 -5.22 9.38
C THR A 154 13.66 -3.89 9.61
N TYR A 155 13.43 -3.10 8.56
CA TYR A 155 12.70 -1.83 8.65
C TYR A 155 11.49 -1.83 7.72
N CYS A 156 10.39 -1.21 8.16
CA CYS A 156 9.22 -0.97 7.35
C CYS A 156 8.76 0.49 7.46
N THR A 157 8.39 1.08 6.33
CA THR A 157 7.78 2.40 6.23
C THR A 157 6.47 2.26 5.47
N GLY A 158 5.38 2.66 6.11
CA GLY A 158 4.07 2.76 5.48
C GLY A 158 3.90 4.11 4.79
N VAL A 159 3.37 4.10 3.57
CA VAL A 159 2.94 5.28 2.82
C VAL A 159 1.44 5.17 2.60
N TYR A 160 0.67 6.05 3.26
CA TYR A 160 -0.78 6.04 3.27
C TYR A 160 -1.28 7.28 2.54
N ILE A 161 -1.98 7.07 1.43
CA ILE A 161 -2.33 8.11 0.48
C ILE A 161 -3.85 8.20 0.41
N TYR A 162 -4.39 9.39 0.69
CA TYR A 162 -5.81 9.68 0.66
C TYR A 162 -6.13 10.74 -0.41
N LYS A 163 -7.19 10.49 -1.16
CA LYS A 163 -7.84 11.46 -2.02
C LYS A 163 -9.35 11.27 -1.91
N ALA A 164 -10.08 12.35 -1.68
CA ALA A 164 -11.53 12.32 -1.49
C ALA A 164 -12.21 11.65 -2.69
N LYS A 165 -13.21 10.81 -2.40
CA LYS A 165 -13.99 10.03 -3.39
C LYS A 165 -13.14 9.06 -4.21
N ARG A 166 -11.90 8.79 -3.80
CA ARG A 166 -11.04 7.78 -4.43
C ARG A 166 -10.70 6.67 -3.43
N PRO A 167 -10.40 5.46 -3.93
CA PRO A 167 -9.81 4.42 -3.10
C PRO A 167 -8.46 4.88 -2.51
N PRO A 168 -8.24 4.75 -1.19
CA PRO A 168 -6.97 5.07 -0.58
C PRO A 168 -5.92 4.02 -0.95
N MET A 169 -4.64 4.39 -0.86
CA MET A 169 -3.53 3.47 -1.12
C MET A 169 -2.68 3.31 0.13
N PHE A 170 -2.49 2.05 0.56
CA PHE A 170 -1.63 1.68 1.69
C PHE A 170 -0.41 0.92 1.16
N ILE A 171 0.67 1.63 0.87
CA ILE A 171 1.90 1.04 0.33
C ILE A 171 2.85 0.73 1.48
N LYS A 172 3.54 -0.42 1.43
CA LYS A 172 4.59 -0.76 2.39
C LYS A 172 5.94 -0.81 1.70
N CYS A 173 6.91 -0.12 2.28
CA CYS A 173 8.30 -0.13 1.84
C CYS A 173 9.14 -0.80 2.93
N PHE A 174 9.75 -1.93 2.59
CA PHE A 174 10.64 -2.68 3.45
C PHE A 174 12.09 -2.40 3.09
N PHE A 175 12.94 -2.31 4.10
CA PHE A 175 14.36 -2.04 3.93
C PHE A 175 15.22 -2.94 4.81
N ASN A 176 16.39 -3.33 4.31
CA ASN A 176 17.50 -3.75 5.16
C ASN A 176 18.28 -2.49 5.61
N GLU A 177 19.36 -2.65 6.38
CA GLU A 177 20.18 -1.52 6.87
C GLU A 177 20.66 -0.59 5.74
N LYS A 178 21.21 -1.14 4.66
CA LYS A 178 21.67 -0.36 3.49
C LYS A 178 20.51 0.40 2.83
N GLY A 179 19.36 -0.24 2.74
CA GLY A 179 18.15 0.34 2.20
C GLY A 179 17.62 1.48 3.06
N LYS A 180 17.66 1.31 4.39
CA LYS A 180 17.21 2.31 5.36
C LYS A 180 18.09 3.55 5.32
N ASN A 181 19.40 3.38 5.22
CA ASN A 181 20.35 4.49 5.04
C ASN A 181 20.11 5.29 3.73
N ASN A 182 19.44 4.68 2.75
CA ASN A 182 19.08 5.30 1.46
C ASN A 182 17.56 5.46 1.28
N GLU A 183 16.76 5.41 2.35
CA GLU A 183 15.30 5.35 2.30
C GLU A 183 14.70 6.46 1.43
N ARG A 184 15.20 7.69 1.60
CA ARG A 184 14.75 8.85 0.83
C ARG A 184 14.87 8.63 -0.68
N GLN A 185 15.96 8.00 -1.14
CA GLN A 185 16.16 7.74 -2.57
C GLN A 185 15.14 6.76 -3.12
N TYR A 186 14.80 5.69 -2.37
CA TYR A 186 13.77 4.74 -2.79
C TYR A 186 12.37 5.35 -2.76
N LEU A 187 12.05 6.13 -1.72
CA LEU A 187 10.78 6.84 -1.63
C LEU A 187 10.63 7.88 -2.75
N ASP A 188 11.68 8.63 -3.09
CA ASP A 188 11.66 9.56 -4.23
C ASP A 188 11.43 8.86 -5.57
N MET A 189 11.86 7.59 -5.72
CA MET A 189 11.53 6.79 -6.90
C MET A 189 10.05 6.40 -6.91
N LEU A 190 9.48 6.02 -5.76
CA LEU A 190 8.06 5.69 -5.61
C LEU A 190 7.15 6.88 -5.94
N TYR A 191 7.47 8.08 -5.43
CA TYR A 191 6.65 9.29 -5.63
C TYR A 191 6.54 9.69 -7.11
N LYS A 192 7.55 9.34 -7.91
CA LYS A 192 7.56 9.63 -9.35
C LYS A 192 6.72 8.66 -10.17
N THR A 193 6.31 7.53 -9.59
CA THR A 193 5.68 6.43 -10.33
C THR A 193 4.21 6.21 -10.00
N ILE A 194 3.69 6.87 -8.97
CA ILE A 194 2.29 6.72 -8.54
C ILE A 194 1.61 8.08 -8.51
N LYS A 195 0.47 8.22 -9.18
CA LYS A 195 -0.38 9.43 -9.07
C LYS A 195 -1.86 9.11 -9.29
N TYR A 196 -2.74 9.76 -8.52
CA TYR A 196 -4.12 9.97 -8.97
C TYR A 196 -4.12 10.89 -10.19
N ARG A 197 -4.96 10.61 -11.20
CA ARG A 197 -5.02 11.46 -12.40
C ARG A 197 -6.07 12.57 -12.27
N ASN A 198 -7.28 12.34 -12.75
CA ASN A 198 -8.31 13.38 -12.90
C ASN A 198 -8.92 13.78 -11.55
N ASP A 199 -8.86 15.05 -11.16
CA ASP A 199 -9.44 15.52 -9.89
C ASP A 199 -10.97 15.30 -9.79
N ASN A 200 -11.67 15.18 -10.93
CA ASN A 200 -13.13 15.04 -11.02
C ASN A 200 -13.62 13.62 -11.34
N TRP A 201 -12.76 12.61 -11.25
CA TRP A 201 -13.19 11.23 -11.49
C TRP A 201 -14.17 10.76 -10.42
N VAL A 202 -15.08 9.90 -10.84
CA VAL A 202 -16.04 9.19 -9.99
C VAL A 202 -16.02 7.72 -10.38
N LEU A 203 -16.16 6.83 -9.40
CA LEU A 203 -16.28 5.40 -9.66
C LEU A 203 -17.55 5.12 -10.47
N ASN A 204 -17.42 4.38 -11.56
CA ASN A 204 -18.59 3.85 -12.26
C ASN A 204 -19.08 2.60 -11.52
N GLU A 205 -20.01 2.78 -10.59
CA GLU A 205 -20.55 1.70 -9.75
C GLU A 205 -21.27 0.60 -10.54
N LYS A 206 -21.69 0.88 -11.79
CA LYS A 206 -22.35 -0.12 -12.65
C LYS A 206 -21.34 -0.98 -13.41
N SER A 207 -20.30 -0.36 -13.94
CA SER A 207 -19.32 -1.07 -14.75
C SER A 207 -18.30 -1.78 -13.85
N TYR A 208 -17.88 -1.14 -12.76
CA TYR A 208 -16.76 -1.61 -11.94
C TYR A 208 -16.92 -3.03 -11.41
N PRO A 209 -18.08 -3.47 -10.89
CA PRO A 209 -18.27 -4.87 -10.47
C PRO A 209 -18.10 -5.87 -11.62
N LYS A 210 -18.47 -5.49 -12.85
CA LYS A 210 -18.29 -6.33 -14.04
C LYS A 210 -16.83 -6.40 -14.44
N GLU A 211 -16.14 -5.27 -14.53
CA GLU A 211 -14.70 -5.25 -14.84
C GLU A 211 -13.89 -5.98 -13.77
N LEU A 212 -14.28 -5.82 -12.50
CA LEU A 212 -13.73 -6.54 -11.36
C LEU A 212 -13.90 -8.05 -11.53
N LYS A 213 -15.13 -8.48 -11.83
CA LYS A 213 -15.43 -9.88 -12.10
C LYS A 213 -14.57 -10.36 -13.25
N GLU A 214 -14.55 -9.70 -14.41
CA GLU A 214 -13.71 -10.14 -15.55
C GLU A 214 -12.20 -10.22 -15.24
N PHE A 215 -11.68 -9.33 -14.38
CA PHE A 215 -10.28 -9.36 -13.98
C PHE A 215 -9.94 -10.62 -13.16
N TYR A 216 -10.82 -11.00 -12.22
CA TYR A 216 -10.64 -12.22 -11.42
C TYR A 216 -11.24 -13.48 -12.06
N SER A 217 -12.50 -13.47 -12.50
CA SER A 217 -13.35 -14.58 -13.02
C SER A 217 -12.93 -15.27 -14.31
N GLN A 218 -11.68 -15.13 -14.75
CA GLN A 218 -11.08 -16.22 -15.56
C GLN A 218 -10.41 -17.26 -14.63
N THR A 219 -10.81 -17.29 -13.35
CA THR A 219 -10.35 -18.15 -12.25
C THR A 219 -11.24 -19.34 -11.91
N GLU A 220 -12.35 -19.52 -12.62
CA GLU A 220 -13.14 -20.75 -12.55
C GLU A 220 -12.83 -21.65 -13.75
#